data_AF-A0A814QM50-F1
#
_entry.id   AF-A0A814QM50-F1
#
_cell.length_a   1.000
_cell.length_b   1.000
_cell.length_c   1.000
_cell.angle_alpha   90.00
_cell.angle_beta   90.00
_cell.angle_gamma   90.00
#
_symmetry.space_group_name_H-M   'P 1'
#
loop_
_entity.id
_entity.type
_entity.pdbx_description
1 polymer ?
#
loop_
_entity_poly.entity_id
_entity_poly.type
_entity_poly.pdbx_seq_one_letter_code
_entity_poly.pdbx_strand_id
1 'polypeptide(L)'
;MSTTTYIAKQRTFIIPENNVTFQTLTDLFFIDKKYRSCSNLDIVIRQLNFDFYHDLLPIIAQWASDHTQSNPIKPLQANITARVTYTSAQARYILANAFFLNTTKGYGSIDLIDLYHVPFDRVAIERIRCLIEYFRLSSQQQQHNNDHREISIERYSYAEELSDWKKQLVPIQESKINVFAERMEASEEAHGFVDFANKHIHIHSISPSATQEEILFSCCPEAYLAILVCDTLRSDEVVILRGCKRFVDYRGYGETFQFVGPYPNQDPIHVQDILVMDACLSNHFSRRHIDRDLGKAWAAFAKTGHDIIVTGNWGCGVFGGDPIFKFLQQVCAASILVDIVKRLDYSTYGDDRLMSKLKDLMKQLDKKKKTVADVYQMMVKYSENEIMCSSRPVFSYYVNEWLNAM
;
A
#
# COMPACT_ATOMS: atom_id res chain seq x y z
N MET A 1 34.46 -21.88 -12.96
CA MET A 1 33.16 -21.32 -12.54
C MET A 1 33.18 -19.84 -12.88
N SER A 2 32.61 -19.48 -14.04
CA SER A 2 32.56 -18.08 -14.49
C SER A 2 31.46 -17.35 -13.73
N THR A 3 31.85 -16.35 -12.95
CA THR A 3 30.97 -15.33 -12.41
C THR A 3 30.42 -14.49 -13.57
N THR A 4 29.21 -14.82 -14.04
CA THR A 4 28.46 -13.95 -14.93
C THR A 4 27.91 -12.79 -14.11
N THR A 5 28.64 -11.68 -14.10
CA THR A 5 28.17 -10.39 -13.58
C THR A 5 26.95 -9.97 -14.39
N TYR A 6 25.76 -10.12 -13.82
CA TYR A 6 24.53 -9.61 -14.40
C TYR A 6 24.58 -8.09 -14.35
N ILE A 7 25.07 -7.45 -15.42
CA ILE A 7 24.97 -6.00 -15.57
C ILE A 7 23.49 -5.71 -15.79
N ALA A 8 22.78 -5.31 -14.72
CA ALA A 8 21.45 -4.75 -14.82
C ALA A 8 21.55 -3.52 -15.74
N LYS A 9 21.06 -3.63 -16.98
CA LYS A 9 20.84 -2.46 -17.82
C LYS A 9 20.02 -1.48 -16.98
N GLN A 10 20.52 -0.27 -16.76
CA GLN A 10 19.74 0.80 -16.15
C GLN A 10 18.46 0.95 -16.98
N ARG A 11 17.33 0.50 -16.42
CA ARG A 11 16.01 0.71 -17.01
C ARG A 11 15.62 2.15 -16.72
N THR A 12 16.07 3.07 -17.55
CA THR A 12 15.53 4.43 -17.53
C THR A 12 14.15 4.37 -18.16
N PHE A 13 13.11 4.59 -17.36
CA PHE A 13 11.77 4.76 -17.90
C PHE A 13 11.70 6.13 -18.58
N ILE A 14 11.15 6.13 -19.79
CA ILE A 14 10.96 7.32 -20.61
C ILE A 14 9.49 7.31 -21.04
N ILE A 15 8.79 8.41 -20.78
CA ILE A 15 7.52 8.70 -21.44
C ILE A 15 7.89 9.17 -22.84
N PRO A 16 7.44 8.47 -23.91
CA PRO A 16 7.72 8.89 -25.26
C PRO A 16 7.24 10.33 -25.49
N GLU A 17 8.03 11.16 -26.17
CA GLU A 17 7.62 12.49 -26.67
C GLU A 17 6.61 12.39 -27.84
N ASN A 18 5.67 11.45 -27.74
CA ASN A 18 4.55 11.37 -28.65
C ASN A 18 3.54 12.44 -28.22
N ASN A 19 3.25 13.38 -29.11
CA ASN A 19 2.12 14.28 -28.89
C ASN A 19 0.85 13.42 -28.72
N VAL A 20 0.13 13.60 -27.61
CA VAL A 20 -1.22 13.02 -27.47
C VAL A 20 -2.08 13.71 -28.52
N THR A 21 -2.34 13.02 -29.62
CA THR A 21 -3.08 13.59 -30.74
C THR A 21 -4.58 13.38 -30.54
N PHE A 22 -5.39 14.17 -31.24
CA PHE A 22 -6.83 13.90 -31.36
C PHE A 22 -7.10 12.46 -31.85
N GLN A 23 -6.23 11.90 -32.69
CA GLN A 23 -6.32 10.51 -33.13
C GLN A 23 -6.12 9.53 -31.97
N THR A 24 -5.12 9.75 -31.11
CA THR A 24 -4.86 8.97 -29.89
C THR A 24 -6.06 8.99 -28.93
N LEU A 25 -6.70 10.15 -28.81
CA LEU A 25 -7.97 10.32 -28.08
C LEU A 25 -9.08 9.50 -28.73
N THR A 26 -9.32 9.62 -30.04
CA THR A 26 -10.34 8.81 -30.72
C THR A 26 -10.03 7.32 -30.66
N ASP A 27 -8.78 6.88 -30.68
CA ASP A 27 -8.45 5.46 -30.61
C ASP A 27 -8.80 4.90 -29.23
N LEU A 28 -8.50 5.60 -28.13
CA LEU A 28 -8.95 5.22 -26.78
C LEU A 28 -10.47 5.10 -26.67
N PHE A 29 -11.22 6.01 -27.31
CA PHE A 29 -12.69 6.04 -27.26
C PHE A 29 -13.39 5.20 -28.36
N PHE A 30 -12.68 4.77 -29.41
CA PHE A 30 -13.25 4.08 -30.59
C PHE A 30 -12.55 2.75 -30.97
N ILE A 31 -11.57 2.27 -30.20
CA ILE A 31 -11.00 0.91 -30.31
C ILE A 31 -12.05 -0.18 -29.99
N ASP A 32 -13.28 0.16 -29.57
CA ASP A 32 -14.39 -0.79 -29.45
C ASP A 32 -15.17 -1.04 -30.77
N LYS A 33 -14.62 -0.66 -31.94
CA LYS A 33 -15.21 -1.08 -33.22
C LYS A 33 -15.17 -2.60 -33.43
N LYS A 34 -14.31 -3.33 -32.71
CA LYS A 34 -14.20 -4.79 -32.80
C LYS A 34 -15.12 -5.55 -31.85
N TYR A 35 -15.52 -4.96 -30.70
CA TYR A 35 -16.27 -5.67 -29.65
C TYR A 35 -17.70 -5.15 -29.39
N ARG A 36 -18.13 -4.04 -30.01
CA ARG A 36 -19.52 -3.51 -29.88
C ARG A 36 -19.97 -3.31 -28.42
N SER A 37 -19.04 -3.20 -27.47
CA SER A 37 -19.33 -2.87 -26.07
C SER A 37 -19.07 -1.39 -25.80
N CYS A 38 -19.49 -0.90 -24.63
CA CYS A 38 -18.98 0.38 -24.09
C CYS A 38 -17.83 0.02 -23.15
N SER A 39 -16.71 0.73 -23.23
CA SER A 39 -15.60 0.53 -22.28
C SER A 39 -16.03 0.93 -20.86
N ASN A 40 -15.33 0.45 -19.84
CA ASN A 40 -15.60 0.89 -18.46
C ASN A 40 -15.40 2.41 -18.31
N LEU A 41 -14.47 3.00 -19.07
CA LEU A 41 -14.27 4.45 -19.12
C LEU A 41 -15.49 5.18 -19.70
N ASP A 42 -16.08 4.69 -20.79
CA ASP A 42 -17.29 5.29 -21.38
C ASP A 42 -18.47 5.24 -20.41
N ILE A 43 -18.59 4.15 -19.64
CA ILE A 43 -19.61 4.01 -18.60
C ILE A 43 -19.43 5.09 -17.53
N VAL A 44 -18.19 5.28 -17.05
CA VAL A 44 -17.89 6.34 -16.07
C VAL A 44 -18.21 7.71 -16.63
N ILE A 45 -17.75 8.03 -17.84
CA ILE A 45 -17.95 9.35 -18.47
C ILE A 45 -19.43 9.71 -18.57
N ARG A 46 -20.28 8.76 -18.99
CA ARG A 46 -21.74 8.97 -19.09
C ARG A 46 -22.44 9.22 -17.76
N GLN A 47 -21.79 8.92 -16.65
CA GLN A 47 -22.32 9.05 -15.29
C GLN A 47 -21.77 10.27 -14.54
N LEU A 48 -20.84 11.02 -15.14
CA LEU A 48 -20.31 12.25 -14.56
C LEU A 48 -21.38 13.35 -14.57
N ASN A 49 -21.29 14.26 -13.60
CA ASN A 49 -22.15 15.43 -13.49
C ASN A 49 -21.56 16.69 -14.15
N PHE A 50 -20.52 16.54 -14.96
CA PHE A 50 -19.86 17.59 -15.74
C PHE A 50 -19.47 17.06 -17.12
N ASP A 51 -19.15 17.95 -18.07
CA ASP A 51 -18.75 17.54 -19.41
C ASP A 51 -17.27 17.13 -19.40
N PHE A 52 -17.00 15.84 -19.37
CA PHE A 52 -15.63 15.34 -19.37
C PHE A 52 -14.81 15.80 -20.57
N TYR A 53 -15.40 15.79 -21.77
CA TYR A 53 -14.67 16.07 -23.00
C TYR A 53 -14.34 17.54 -23.15
N HIS A 54 -15.20 18.42 -22.65
CA HIS A 54 -15.00 19.86 -22.67
C HIS A 54 -14.20 20.35 -21.45
N ASP A 55 -14.53 19.88 -20.25
CA ASP A 55 -14.07 20.50 -19.00
C ASP A 55 -12.79 19.89 -18.43
N LEU A 56 -12.51 18.60 -18.69
CA LEU A 56 -11.40 17.88 -18.03
C LEU A 56 -10.40 17.24 -18.99
N LEU A 57 -10.87 16.58 -20.05
CA LEU A 57 -10.00 15.90 -21.01
C LEU A 57 -8.93 16.83 -21.63
N PRO A 58 -9.23 18.10 -22.01
CA PRO A 58 -8.22 19.00 -22.55
C PRO A 58 -7.12 19.32 -21.54
N ILE A 59 -7.44 19.38 -20.24
CA ILE A 59 -6.48 19.63 -19.17
C ILE A 59 -5.57 18.41 -18.98
N ILE A 60 -6.15 17.19 -18.97
CA ILE A 60 -5.37 15.95 -18.88
C ILE A 60 -4.43 15.85 -20.09
N ALA A 61 -4.91 16.15 -21.31
CA ALA A 61 -4.10 16.16 -22.53
C ALA A 61 -2.96 17.21 -22.48
N GLN A 62 -3.25 18.40 -21.94
CA GLN A 62 -2.24 19.43 -21.70
C GLN A 62 -1.16 18.93 -20.74
N TRP A 63 -1.53 18.32 -19.61
CA TRP A 63 -0.55 17.73 -18.70
C TRP A 63 0.26 16.63 -19.35
N ALA A 64 -0.35 15.73 -20.11
CA ALA A 64 0.37 14.65 -20.77
C ALA A 64 1.41 15.15 -21.79
N SER A 65 1.16 16.32 -22.39
CA SER A 65 2.02 16.95 -23.41
C SER A 65 2.99 18.00 -22.83
N ASP A 66 2.97 18.24 -21.51
CA ASP A 66 3.90 19.17 -20.86
C ASP A 66 5.25 18.50 -20.59
N HIS A 67 6.06 18.37 -21.65
CA HIS A 67 7.39 17.77 -21.58
C HIS A 67 8.36 18.52 -20.66
N THR A 68 8.03 19.73 -20.17
CA THR A 68 8.86 20.37 -19.13
C THR A 68 8.88 19.58 -17.82
N GLN A 69 7.89 18.70 -17.62
CA GLN A 69 7.81 17.79 -16.47
C GLN A 69 8.50 16.45 -16.71
N SER A 70 9.02 16.19 -17.92
CA SER A 70 9.64 14.92 -18.30
C SER A 70 11.08 14.81 -17.78
N ASN A 71 11.25 14.72 -16.46
CA ASN A 71 12.54 14.35 -15.88
C ASN A 71 12.75 12.84 -15.94
N PRO A 72 13.99 12.35 -16.12
CA PRO A 72 14.28 10.91 -16.12
C PRO A 72 13.79 10.26 -14.83
N ILE A 73 12.91 9.27 -14.98
CA ILE A 73 12.44 8.46 -13.87
C ILE A 73 13.55 7.50 -13.46
N LYS A 74 14.07 7.69 -12.25
CA LYS A 74 15.16 6.86 -11.71
C LYS A 74 14.59 5.59 -11.07
N PRO A 75 14.96 4.39 -11.54
CA PRO A 75 14.52 3.15 -10.93
C PRO A 75 15.13 2.98 -9.52
N LEU A 76 14.35 2.46 -8.59
CA LEU A 76 14.75 2.02 -7.25
C LEU A 76 14.99 0.51 -7.28
N GLN A 77 16.25 0.14 -7.53
CA GLN A 77 16.67 -1.25 -7.70
C GLN A 77 16.65 -2.02 -6.38
N ALA A 78 16.42 -3.34 -6.48
CA ALA A 78 16.55 -4.22 -5.33
C ALA A 78 17.96 -4.18 -4.73
N ASN A 79 18.02 -4.32 -3.41
CA ASN A 79 19.20 -4.27 -2.56
C ASN A 79 19.91 -2.90 -2.50
N ILE A 80 19.27 -1.82 -2.96
CA ILE A 80 19.82 -0.46 -2.91
C ILE A 80 18.89 0.43 -2.11
N THR A 81 19.43 1.02 -1.03
CA THR A 81 18.75 2.11 -0.32
C THR A 81 18.85 3.39 -1.14
N ALA A 82 17.72 3.91 -1.60
CA ALA A 82 17.66 5.07 -2.48
C ALA A 82 16.32 5.80 -2.36
N ARG A 83 16.31 7.07 -2.79
CA ARG A 83 15.11 7.92 -2.84
C ARG A 83 14.97 8.52 -4.24
N VAL A 84 13.74 8.63 -4.72
CA VAL A 84 13.36 9.50 -5.82
C VAL A 84 12.22 10.41 -5.38
N THR A 85 12.18 11.64 -5.86
CA THR A 85 11.19 12.64 -5.48
C THR A 85 10.58 13.27 -6.72
N TYR A 86 9.27 13.46 -6.70
CA TYR A 86 8.47 14.06 -7.76
C TYR A 86 7.65 15.20 -7.20
N THR A 87 7.51 16.29 -7.95
CA THR A 87 6.49 17.29 -7.62
C THR A 87 5.09 16.76 -7.96
N SER A 88 4.05 17.34 -7.37
CA SER A 88 2.66 17.04 -7.75
C SER A 88 2.42 17.26 -9.26
N ALA A 89 3.10 18.24 -9.89
CA ALA A 89 3.04 18.49 -11.33
C ALA A 89 3.64 17.33 -12.15
N GLN A 90 4.77 16.78 -11.72
CA GLN A 90 5.37 15.61 -12.36
C GLN A 90 4.49 14.36 -12.18
N ALA A 91 3.86 14.19 -11.01
CA ALA A 91 2.91 13.10 -10.80
C ALA A 91 1.71 13.21 -11.76
N ARG A 92 1.15 14.42 -11.94
CA ARG A 92 0.09 14.67 -12.94
C ARG A 92 0.54 14.36 -14.35
N TYR A 93 1.73 14.79 -14.76
CA TYR A 93 2.31 14.46 -16.08
C TYR A 93 2.37 12.94 -16.32
N ILE A 94 2.88 12.19 -15.34
CA ILE A 94 3.03 10.72 -15.44
C ILE A 94 1.66 10.03 -15.49
N LEU A 95 0.75 10.38 -14.58
CA LEU A 95 -0.58 9.77 -14.51
C LEU A 95 -1.45 10.15 -15.71
N ALA A 96 -1.33 11.37 -16.25
CA ALA A 96 -2.01 11.76 -17.48
C ALA A 96 -1.52 10.93 -18.68
N ASN A 97 -0.21 10.67 -18.78
CA ASN A 97 0.31 9.76 -19.80
C ASN A 97 -0.18 8.31 -19.60
N ALA A 98 -0.30 7.85 -18.34
CA ALA A 98 -0.89 6.54 -18.02
C ALA A 98 -2.36 6.45 -18.43
N PHE A 99 -3.12 7.54 -18.24
CA PHE A 99 -4.51 7.66 -18.70
C PHE A 99 -4.65 7.48 -20.21
N PHE A 100 -3.69 8.02 -20.98
CA PHE A 100 -3.64 7.87 -22.44
C PHE A 100 -2.93 6.60 -22.93
N LEU A 101 -2.55 5.68 -22.03
CA LEU A 101 -1.76 4.49 -22.38
C LEU A 101 -0.44 4.83 -23.10
N ASN A 102 0.10 6.01 -22.81
CA ASN A 102 1.35 6.54 -23.36
C ASN A 102 2.50 6.39 -22.35
N THR A 103 2.57 5.24 -21.67
CA THR A 103 3.71 4.92 -20.80
C THR A 103 4.47 3.70 -21.33
N THR A 104 5.75 3.61 -21.01
CA THR A 104 6.55 2.40 -21.27
C THR A 104 6.60 1.55 -20.02
N LYS A 105 6.88 0.25 -20.13
CA LYS A 105 7.04 -0.58 -18.92
C LYS A 105 8.31 -0.18 -18.17
N GLY A 106 8.16 0.18 -16.90
CA GLY A 106 9.26 0.29 -15.93
C GLY A 106 9.57 -1.08 -15.31
N TYR A 107 9.47 -1.17 -13.98
CA TYR A 107 9.35 -2.46 -13.31
C TYR A 107 7.95 -3.06 -13.45
N GLY A 108 6.92 -2.22 -13.33
CA GLY A 108 5.55 -2.51 -13.75
C GLY A 108 5.04 -1.60 -14.86
N SER A 109 3.73 -1.67 -15.08
CA SER A 109 2.98 -0.74 -15.91
C SER A 109 1.92 -0.06 -15.06
N ILE A 110 1.73 1.23 -15.27
CA ILE A 110 0.61 1.97 -14.70
C ILE A 110 -0.44 2.30 -15.77
N ASP A 111 -0.30 1.73 -16.97
CA ASP A 111 -1.29 1.91 -18.04
C ASP A 111 -2.63 1.36 -17.56
N LEU A 112 -3.71 2.07 -17.86
CA LEU A 112 -5.05 1.76 -17.37
C LEU A 112 -5.79 0.74 -18.26
N ILE A 113 -5.06 0.05 -19.14
CA ILE A 113 -5.58 -0.91 -20.10
C ILE A 113 -6.43 -1.99 -19.42
N ASP A 114 -5.96 -2.48 -18.26
CA ASP A 114 -6.60 -3.52 -17.46
C ASP A 114 -7.86 -3.01 -16.75
N LEU A 115 -8.05 -1.69 -16.61
CA LEU A 115 -9.30 -1.11 -16.14
C LEU A 115 -10.27 -0.84 -17.30
N TYR A 116 -9.77 -0.41 -18.46
CA TYR A 116 -10.58 0.00 -19.60
C TYR A 116 -11.22 -1.17 -20.35
N HIS A 117 -10.48 -2.27 -20.53
CA HIS A 117 -10.85 -3.35 -21.46
C HIS A 117 -11.38 -4.63 -20.80
N VAL A 118 -11.39 -4.73 -19.47
CA VAL A 118 -12.05 -5.87 -18.81
C VAL A 118 -13.57 -5.75 -19.03
N PRO A 119 -14.24 -6.82 -19.54
CA PRO A 119 -15.67 -6.75 -19.84
C PRO A 119 -16.50 -6.42 -18.60
N PHE A 120 -17.26 -5.32 -18.65
CA PHE A 120 -18.17 -4.81 -17.61
C PHE A 120 -17.79 -5.22 -16.19
N ASP A 121 -16.80 -4.52 -15.62
CA ASP A 121 -16.29 -4.80 -14.29
C ASP A 121 -16.62 -3.63 -13.34
N ARG A 122 -17.36 -3.93 -12.27
CA ARG A 122 -17.81 -2.90 -11.33
C ARG A 122 -16.64 -2.27 -10.58
N VAL A 123 -15.65 -3.07 -10.17
CA VAL A 123 -14.50 -2.56 -9.43
C VAL A 123 -13.65 -1.67 -10.35
N ALA A 124 -13.46 -2.07 -11.61
CA ALA A 124 -12.78 -1.25 -12.61
C ALA A 124 -13.46 0.11 -12.78
N ILE A 125 -14.79 0.14 -12.92
CA ILE A 125 -15.59 1.37 -13.03
C ILE A 125 -15.35 2.30 -11.83
N GLU A 126 -15.40 1.77 -10.60
CA GLU A 126 -15.23 2.58 -9.39
C GLU A 126 -13.80 3.10 -9.25
N ARG A 127 -12.79 2.31 -9.65
CA ARG A 127 -11.39 2.75 -9.64
C ARG A 127 -11.09 3.80 -10.70
N ILE A 128 -11.70 3.68 -11.89
CA ILE A 128 -11.65 4.74 -12.91
C ILE A 128 -12.26 6.04 -12.36
N ARG A 129 -13.39 5.98 -11.63
CA ARG A 129 -13.96 7.18 -10.98
C ARG A 129 -12.99 7.84 -10.01
N CYS A 130 -12.29 7.06 -9.18
CA CYS A 130 -11.27 7.61 -8.28
C CYS A 130 -10.19 8.38 -9.03
N LEU A 131 -9.72 7.86 -10.16
CA LEU A 131 -8.68 8.53 -10.96
C LEU A 131 -9.21 9.77 -11.69
N ILE A 132 -10.42 9.71 -12.25
CA ILE A 132 -11.08 10.87 -12.87
C ILE A 132 -11.23 12.00 -11.83
N GLU A 133 -11.64 11.65 -10.61
CA GLU A 133 -11.77 12.61 -9.52
C GLU A 133 -10.42 13.19 -9.07
N TYR A 134 -9.35 12.39 -9.07
CA TYR A 134 -7.98 12.89 -8.86
C TYR A 134 -7.62 13.97 -9.88
N PHE A 135 -7.86 13.74 -11.18
CA PHE A 135 -7.58 14.74 -12.21
C PHE A 135 -8.44 16.00 -12.05
N ARG A 136 -9.73 15.84 -11.72
CA ARG A 136 -10.65 16.96 -11.50
C ARG A 136 -10.24 17.82 -10.31
N LEU A 137 -9.90 17.21 -9.18
CA LEU A 137 -9.46 17.95 -7.98
C LEU A 137 -8.10 18.62 -8.21
N SER A 138 -7.21 17.91 -8.91
CA SER A 138 -5.89 18.44 -9.30
C SER A 138 -5.99 19.67 -10.21
N SER A 139 -6.95 19.72 -11.13
CA SER A 139 -7.13 20.87 -12.04
C SER A 139 -7.61 22.10 -11.28
N GLN A 140 -8.54 21.92 -10.33
CA GLN A 140 -9.01 22.99 -9.44
C GLN A 140 -7.87 23.54 -8.57
N GLN A 141 -7.04 22.66 -8.01
CA GLN A 141 -5.89 23.06 -7.20
C GLN A 141 -4.84 23.84 -8.00
N GLN A 142 -4.56 23.41 -9.23
CA GLN A 142 -3.65 24.12 -10.12
C GLN A 142 -4.15 25.55 -10.45
N GLN A 143 -5.46 25.73 -10.66
CA GLN A 143 -6.03 27.07 -10.93
C GLN A 143 -5.81 28.04 -9.76
N HIS A 144 -5.77 27.53 -8.52
CA HIS A 144 -5.48 28.31 -7.33
C HIS A 144 -3.99 28.38 -6.97
N ASN A 145 -3.12 27.75 -7.76
CA ASN A 145 -1.67 27.63 -7.52
C ASN A 145 -1.35 27.17 -6.08
N ASN A 146 -2.07 26.15 -5.60
CA ASN A 146 -2.05 25.75 -4.19
C ASN A 146 -1.53 24.32 -3.93
N ASP A 147 -0.90 23.68 -4.91
CA ASP A 147 -0.29 22.36 -4.73
C ASP A 147 1.16 22.31 -5.25
N HIS A 148 2.09 22.61 -4.34
CA HIS A 148 3.54 22.52 -4.55
C HIS A 148 4.17 21.34 -3.79
N ARG A 149 3.38 20.32 -3.45
CA ARG A 149 3.86 19.18 -2.68
C ARG A 149 4.90 18.38 -3.46
N GLU A 150 5.76 17.73 -2.70
CA GLU A 150 6.66 16.70 -3.16
C GLU A 150 6.17 15.33 -2.69
N ILE A 151 6.24 14.36 -3.60
CA ILE A 151 5.98 12.95 -3.36
C ILE A 151 7.33 12.23 -3.45
N SER A 152 7.79 11.64 -2.35
CA SER A 152 9.05 10.87 -2.34
C SER A 152 8.79 9.38 -2.22
N ILE A 153 9.55 8.59 -2.96
CA ILE A 153 9.53 7.13 -2.91
C ILE A 153 10.89 6.69 -2.40
N GLU A 154 10.90 6.07 -1.23
CA GLU A 154 12.12 5.72 -0.50
C GLU A 154 12.20 4.20 -0.36
N ARG A 155 13.22 3.58 -0.96
CA ARG A 155 13.50 2.15 -0.76
C ARG A 155 14.59 2.00 0.29
N TYR A 156 14.39 1.08 1.22
CA TYR A 156 15.36 0.76 2.27
C TYR A 156 15.64 -0.73 2.32
N SER A 157 16.91 -1.12 2.53
CA SER A 157 17.37 -2.50 2.74
C SER A 157 18.00 -2.65 4.14
N TYR A 158 17.64 -3.71 4.88
CA TYR A 158 17.98 -3.91 6.30
C TYR A 158 18.76 -5.20 6.59
N ALA A 159 19.60 -5.65 5.67
CA ALA A 159 20.31 -6.92 5.79
C ALA A 159 21.09 -7.12 7.12
N GLU A 160 21.44 -6.05 7.85
CA GLU A 160 22.31 -6.11 9.04
C GLU A 160 21.70 -5.54 10.35
N GLU A 161 20.52 -4.91 10.32
CA GLU A 161 20.00 -4.14 11.48
C GLU A 161 19.04 -4.92 12.42
N LEU A 162 18.75 -6.18 12.12
CA LEU A 162 17.77 -6.95 12.91
C LEU A 162 18.38 -7.45 14.23
N SER A 163 18.01 -6.77 15.30
CA SER A 163 18.30 -7.18 16.67
C SER A 163 17.73 -8.59 16.98
N ASP A 164 18.46 -9.38 17.77
CA ASP A 164 18.04 -10.74 18.15
C ASP A 164 16.75 -10.68 18.98
N TRP A 165 15.61 -11.02 18.37
CA TRP A 165 14.28 -11.01 18.98
C TRP A 165 14.20 -11.76 20.31
N LYS A 166 15.06 -12.78 20.52
CA LYS A 166 15.14 -13.54 21.78
C LYS A 166 15.63 -12.72 22.96
N LYS A 167 16.33 -11.61 22.69
CA LYS A 167 16.96 -10.74 23.71
C LYS A 167 16.17 -9.45 23.94
N GLN A 168 15.04 -9.26 23.27
CA GLN A 168 14.23 -8.06 23.37
C GLN A 168 13.36 -8.08 24.63
N LEU A 169 13.93 -7.60 25.75
CA LEU A 169 13.25 -7.55 27.05
C LEU A 169 12.26 -6.39 27.20
N VAL A 170 11.93 -5.70 26.10
CA VAL A 170 10.97 -4.60 26.11
C VAL A 170 9.58 -5.14 26.48
N PRO A 171 8.92 -4.61 27.52
CA PRO A 171 7.58 -5.04 27.90
C PRO A 171 6.54 -4.59 26.89
N ILE A 172 5.59 -5.47 26.58
CA ILE A 172 4.41 -5.12 25.79
C ILE A 172 3.47 -4.29 26.66
N GLN A 173 3.10 -3.10 26.17
CA GLN A 173 2.26 -2.14 26.89
C GLN A 173 0.92 -2.01 26.18
N GLU A 174 -0.19 -2.29 26.87
CA GLU A 174 -1.54 -2.14 26.32
C GLU A 174 -1.78 -0.70 25.87
N SER A 175 -1.31 0.27 26.65
CA SER A 175 -1.51 1.71 26.42
C SER A 175 -0.93 2.23 25.10
N LYS A 176 -0.04 1.46 24.45
CA LYS A 176 0.58 1.81 23.16
C LYS A 176 -0.11 1.18 21.97
N ILE A 177 -1.09 0.32 22.18
CA ILE A 177 -1.79 -0.38 21.11
C ILE A 177 -3.28 -0.03 21.19
N ASN A 178 -3.76 0.74 20.22
CA ASN A 178 -5.18 1.00 20.06
C ASN A 178 -5.74 -0.03 19.07
N VAL A 179 -6.79 -0.78 19.46
CA VAL A 179 -7.46 -1.72 18.55
C VAL A 179 -8.89 -1.24 18.32
N PHE A 180 -9.34 -1.21 17.08
CA PHE A 180 -10.66 -0.70 16.72
C PHE A 180 -11.26 -1.46 15.53
N ALA A 181 -12.56 -1.28 15.28
CA ALA A 181 -13.31 -2.06 14.29
C ALA A 181 -13.51 -1.30 12.97
N GLU A 182 -13.44 0.01 13.00
CA GLU A 182 -13.62 0.88 11.85
C GLU A 182 -12.49 0.73 10.83
N ARG A 183 -12.63 1.34 9.65
CA ARG A 183 -11.57 1.38 8.64
C ARG A 183 -10.34 2.09 9.19
N MET A 184 -9.15 1.76 8.69
CA MET A 184 -7.87 2.36 9.13
C MET A 184 -7.94 3.90 9.21
N GLU A 185 -8.67 4.52 8.30
CA GLU A 185 -8.75 5.98 8.18
C GLU A 185 -9.67 6.64 9.22
N ALA A 186 -10.31 5.85 10.09
CA ALA A 186 -10.96 6.35 11.30
C ALA A 186 -9.93 6.73 12.40
N SER A 187 -8.66 6.36 12.24
CA SER A 187 -7.58 6.81 13.10
C SER A 187 -7.14 8.24 12.72
N GLU A 188 -7.89 9.25 13.19
CA GLU A 188 -7.72 10.66 12.80
C GLU A 188 -6.32 11.24 13.10
N GLU A 189 -5.62 10.72 14.11
CA GLU A 189 -4.29 11.17 14.51
C GLU A 189 -3.16 10.51 13.70
N ALA A 190 -3.44 9.40 13.01
CA ALA A 190 -2.42 8.63 12.29
C ALA A 190 -2.12 9.27 10.93
N HIS A 191 -0.84 9.36 10.62
CA HIS A 191 -0.34 9.83 9.32
C HIS A 191 0.52 8.79 8.60
N GLY A 192 0.99 7.75 9.31
CA GLY A 192 1.66 6.59 8.72
C GLY A 192 0.68 5.44 8.50
N PHE A 193 0.32 5.17 7.24
CA PHE A 193 -0.60 4.11 6.85
C PHE A 193 0.16 2.91 6.30
N VAL A 194 -0.02 1.75 6.91
CA VAL A 194 0.55 0.50 6.36
C VAL A 194 -0.18 0.11 5.09
N ASP A 195 0.59 -0.17 4.04
CA ASP A 195 0.11 -0.84 2.84
C ASP A 195 0.39 -2.35 2.94
N PHE A 196 -0.65 -3.16 2.80
CA PHE A 196 -0.61 -4.61 2.83
C PHE A 196 -0.18 -5.17 1.47
N ALA A 197 1.03 -4.78 1.09
CA ALA A 197 1.51 -4.89 -0.26
C ALA A 197 1.72 -6.33 -0.73
N ASN A 198 1.72 -6.51 -2.05
CA ASN A 198 2.46 -7.59 -2.69
C ASN A 198 3.95 -7.22 -2.82
N LYS A 199 4.85 -8.22 -2.84
CA LYS A 199 6.29 -7.98 -3.06
C LYS A 199 6.59 -7.29 -4.39
N HIS A 200 5.74 -7.50 -5.39
CA HIS A 200 5.67 -6.63 -6.56
C HIS A 200 4.57 -5.63 -6.24
N ILE A 201 4.91 -4.37 -5.95
CA ILE A 201 3.90 -3.37 -5.55
C ILE A 201 2.77 -3.40 -6.57
N HIS A 202 1.53 -3.58 -6.11
CA HIS A 202 0.36 -3.71 -6.98
C HIS A 202 0.46 -4.82 -8.03
N ILE A 203 1.14 -5.94 -7.73
CA ILE A 203 1.46 -6.98 -8.72
C ILE A 203 2.11 -6.45 -10.02
N HIS A 204 2.74 -5.27 -9.95
CA HIS A 204 3.27 -4.50 -11.07
C HIS A 204 2.24 -4.08 -12.15
N SER A 205 0.93 -3.99 -11.82
CA SER A 205 -0.13 -3.49 -12.71
C SER A 205 -1.31 -2.85 -11.96
N ILE A 206 -2.04 -1.94 -12.60
CA ILE A 206 -3.32 -1.43 -12.07
C ILE A 206 -4.46 -2.35 -12.54
N SER A 207 -4.79 -3.34 -11.72
CA SER A 207 -5.82 -4.37 -12.01
C SER A 207 -7.22 -3.97 -11.51
N PRO A 208 -8.31 -4.66 -11.91
CA PRO A 208 -9.65 -4.45 -11.34
C PRO A 208 -9.84 -5.15 -9.97
N SER A 209 -8.79 -5.24 -9.15
CA SER A 209 -8.88 -5.67 -7.75
C SER A 209 -9.22 -4.49 -6.83
N ALA A 210 -9.78 -4.76 -5.65
CA ALA A 210 -9.96 -3.76 -4.60
C ALA A 210 -9.72 -4.38 -3.22
N THR A 211 -8.56 -5.02 -3.04
CA THR A 211 -8.08 -5.32 -1.69
C THR A 211 -7.45 -4.07 -1.07
N GLN A 212 -6.88 -4.17 0.14
CA GLN A 212 -6.43 -3.00 0.89
C GLN A 212 -5.39 -2.14 0.13
N GLU A 213 -4.38 -2.75 -0.50
CA GLU A 213 -3.35 -2.06 -1.31
C GLU A 213 -4.03 -1.26 -2.45
N GLU A 214 -4.90 -1.93 -3.20
CA GLU A 214 -5.58 -1.33 -4.35
C GLU A 214 -6.52 -0.19 -3.99
N ILE A 215 -7.23 -0.32 -2.87
CA ILE A 215 -8.11 0.73 -2.35
C ILE A 215 -7.28 1.94 -1.91
N LEU A 216 -6.18 1.72 -1.19
CA LEU A 216 -5.31 2.78 -0.68
C LEU A 216 -4.73 3.61 -1.82
N PHE A 217 -4.20 2.97 -2.87
CA PHE A 217 -3.65 3.70 -4.03
C PHE A 217 -4.75 4.31 -4.90
N SER A 218 -5.97 3.76 -4.91
CA SER A 218 -7.11 4.43 -5.55
C SER A 218 -7.51 5.70 -4.81
N CYS A 219 -7.37 5.73 -3.48
CA CYS A 219 -7.57 6.93 -2.66
C CYS A 219 -6.43 7.95 -2.80
N CYS A 220 -5.22 7.47 -3.06
CA CYS A 220 -3.98 8.24 -3.19
C CYS A 220 -3.26 7.95 -4.52
N PRO A 221 -3.79 8.36 -5.69
CA PRO A 221 -3.27 7.90 -7.00
C PRO A 221 -1.80 8.24 -7.29
N GLU A 222 -1.23 9.23 -6.62
CA GLU A 222 0.19 9.56 -6.70
C GLU A 222 1.10 8.39 -6.25
N ALA A 223 0.57 7.47 -5.44
CA ALA A 223 1.26 6.25 -5.02
C ALA A 223 1.54 5.29 -6.18
N TYR A 224 0.76 5.33 -7.27
CA TYR A 224 0.99 4.48 -8.45
C TYR A 224 2.37 4.68 -9.08
N LEU A 225 3.03 5.83 -8.86
CA LEU A 225 4.40 6.05 -9.31
C LEU A 225 5.37 4.97 -8.75
N ALA A 226 5.09 4.40 -7.58
CA ALA A 226 5.88 3.31 -7.01
C ALA A 226 5.91 2.05 -7.90
N ILE A 227 4.82 1.76 -8.62
CA ILE A 227 4.72 0.63 -9.55
C ILE A 227 5.73 0.76 -10.69
N LEU A 228 5.97 1.98 -11.16
CA LEU A 228 6.91 2.24 -12.25
C LEU A 228 8.36 2.07 -11.78
N VAL A 229 8.68 2.56 -10.59
CA VAL A 229 10.07 2.78 -10.17
C VAL A 229 10.63 1.71 -9.25
N CYS A 230 9.81 1.00 -8.48
CA CYS A 230 10.29 0.03 -7.51
C CYS A 230 10.44 -1.36 -8.12
N ASP A 231 11.62 -1.95 -7.98
CA ASP A 231 11.82 -3.38 -8.24
C ASP A 231 11.05 -4.22 -7.21
N THR A 232 10.96 -5.53 -7.47
CA THR A 232 10.42 -6.52 -6.53
C THR A 232 11.08 -6.39 -5.16
N LEU A 233 10.29 -6.24 -4.10
CA LEU A 233 10.78 -6.19 -2.73
C LEU A 233 11.38 -7.55 -2.34
N ARG A 234 12.57 -7.50 -1.76
CA ARG A 234 13.17 -8.64 -1.07
C ARG A 234 12.61 -8.76 0.35
N SER A 235 12.93 -9.86 1.03
CA SER A 235 12.46 -10.10 2.41
C SER A 235 12.96 -9.08 3.43
N ASP A 236 14.07 -8.41 3.12
CA ASP A 236 14.80 -7.43 3.94
C ASP A 236 14.57 -5.98 3.48
N GLU A 237 13.59 -5.72 2.62
CA GLU A 237 13.35 -4.39 2.05
C GLU A 237 11.96 -3.84 2.33
N VAL A 238 11.83 -2.53 2.43
CA VAL A 238 10.53 -1.83 2.47
C VAL A 238 10.57 -0.62 1.57
N VAL A 239 9.40 -0.11 1.22
CA VAL A 239 9.25 1.16 0.51
C VAL A 239 8.40 2.10 1.34
N ILE A 240 8.81 3.35 1.46
CA ILE A 240 8.00 4.40 2.10
C ILE A 240 7.64 5.44 1.04
N LEU A 241 6.34 5.66 0.86
CA LEU A 241 5.83 6.73 0.00
C LEU A 241 5.50 7.92 0.89
N ARG A 242 6.14 9.06 0.64
CA ARG A 242 6.03 10.27 1.44
C ARG A 242 5.12 11.28 0.78
N GLY A 243 4.33 11.99 1.58
CA GLY A 243 3.59 13.17 1.13
C GLY A 243 2.45 12.88 0.14
N CYS A 244 1.95 11.64 0.11
CA CYS A 244 0.83 11.25 -0.73
C CYS A 244 -0.45 11.93 -0.22
N LYS A 245 -1.12 12.67 -1.10
CA LYS A 245 -2.42 13.25 -0.78
C LYS A 245 -3.52 12.23 -1.04
N ARG A 246 -4.50 12.20 -0.13
CA ARG A 246 -5.77 11.52 -0.34
C ARG A 246 -6.73 12.41 -1.13
N PHE A 247 -7.26 11.91 -2.23
CA PHE A 247 -8.14 12.66 -3.12
C PHE A 247 -9.61 12.28 -2.96
N VAL A 248 -9.89 11.02 -2.62
CA VAL A 248 -11.25 10.49 -2.61
C VAL A 248 -11.55 9.71 -1.33
N ASP A 249 -12.84 9.67 -0.98
CA ASP A 249 -13.38 8.70 -0.02
C ASP A 249 -14.11 7.57 -0.76
N TYR A 250 -14.23 6.45 -0.07
CA TYR A 250 -14.82 5.23 -0.59
C TYR A 250 -15.69 4.54 0.46
N ARG A 251 -16.36 3.47 0.05
CA ARG A 251 -16.92 2.47 0.95
C ARG A 251 -16.77 1.07 0.35
N GLY A 252 -16.99 0.05 1.18
CA GLY A 252 -16.89 -1.33 0.77
C GLY A 252 -15.45 -1.82 0.58
N TYR A 253 -15.33 -3.08 0.19
CA TYR A 253 -14.08 -3.81 0.02
C TYR A 253 -14.25 -4.90 -1.04
N GLY A 254 -13.20 -5.20 -1.82
CA GLY A 254 -13.26 -6.15 -2.93
C GLY A 254 -14.39 -5.81 -3.90
N GLU A 255 -15.24 -6.77 -4.20
CA GLU A 255 -16.39 -6.63 -5.12
C GLU A 255 -17.41 -5.54 -4.71
N THR A 256 -17.40 -5.11 -3.44
CA THR A 256 -18.30 -4.07 -2.92
C THR A 256 -17.66 -2.68 -2.88
N PHE A 257 -16.40 -2.55 -3.30
CA PHE A 257 -15.70 -1.28 -3.36
C PHE A 257 -16.49 -0.27 -4.21
N GLN A 258 -16.63 0.93 -3.69
CA GLN A 258 -17.37 2.00 -4.33
C GLN A 258 -16.76 3.36 -4.01
N PHE A 259 -16.57 4.17 -5.06
CA PHE A 259 -16.24 5.58 -4.94
C PHE A 259 -17.41 6.34 -4.32
N VAL A 260 -17.15 7.15 -3.30
CA VAL A 260 -18.18 7.95 -2.60
C VAL A 260 -18.15 9.41 -3.02
N GLY A 261 -16.97 9.99 -3.17
CA GLY A 261 -16.82 11.42 -3.45
C GLY A 261 -15.40 11.93 -3.19
N PRO A 262 -15.18 13.25 -3.36
CA PRO A 262 -13.93 13.88 -2.97
C PRO A 262 -13.69 13.71 -1.47
N TYR A 263 -12.45 13.44 -1.09
CA TYR A 263 -12.07 13.49 0.31
C TYR A 263 -12.16 14.95 0.79
N PRO A 264 -12.72 15.22 1.99
CA PRO A 264 -12.88 16.60 2.47
C PRO A 264 -11.56 17.37 2.40
N ASN A 265 -11.58 18.55 1.78
CA ASN A 265 -10.42 19.44 1.79
C ASN A 265 -10.16 19.84 3.25
N GLN A 266 -9.00 19.48 3.77
CA GLN A 266 -8.50 19.94 5.05
C GLN A 266 -7.49 21.08 4.82
N ASP A 267 -7.47 22.05 5.72
CA ASP A 267 -6.45 23.11 5.78
C ASP A 267 -5.70 22.97 7.13
N PRO A 268 -4.41 22.55 7.14
CA PRO A 268 -3.57 22.27 5.97
C PRO A 268 -3.96 20.99 5.22
N ILE A 269 -3.52 20.86 3.96
CA ILE A 269 -3.77 19.67 3.12
C ILE A 269 -3.34 18.41 3.87
N HIS A 270 -4.28 17.48 4.05
CA HIS A 270 -4.00 16.18 4.63
C HIS A 270 -3.15 15.35 3.67
N VAL A 271 -1.92 15.06 4.11
CA VAL A 271 -1.01 14.13 3.46
C VAL A 271 -0.72 12.99 4.40
N GLN A 272 -0.49 11.82 3.83
CA GLN A 272 -0.14 10.61 4.55
C GLN A 272 1.11 9.99 3.94
N ASP A 273 1.86 9.32 4.80
CA ASP A 273 2.95 8.46 4.38
C ASP A 273 2.43 7.01 4.32
N ILE A 274 2.77 6.31 3.24
CA ILE A 274 2.36 4.93 3.00
C ILE A 274 3.57 4.02 3.24
N LEU A 275 3.45 3.11 4.21
CA LEU A 275 4.48 2.16 4.61
C LEU A 275 4.23 0.84 3.88
N VAL A 276 4.88 0.68 2.72
CA VAL A 276 4.74 -0.50 1.85
C VAL A 276 5.53 -1.66 2.42
N MET A 277 4.81 -2.68 2.90
CA MET A 277 5.41 -3.92 3.36
C MET A 277 4.62 -5.16 2.94
N ASP A 278 5.31 -6.10 2.29
CA ASP A 278 4.71 -7.33 1.81
C ASP A 278 4.78 -8.44 2.87
N ALA A 279 3.70 -9.18 3.12
CA ALA A 279 3.69 -10.33 4.04
C ALA A 279 4.16 -11.62 3.33
N CYS A 280 4.62 -12.63 4.08
CA CYS A 280 4.83 -13.95 3.50
C CYS A 280 3.50 -14.57 3.04
N LEU A 281 3.55 -15.40 2.01
CA LEU A 281 2.36 -15.97 1.36
C LEU A 281 1.94 -17.34 1.92
N SER A 282 2.83 -18.00 2.65
CA SER A 282 2.63 -19.36 3.15
C SER A 282 3.61 -19.67 4.27
N ASN A 283 3.40 -20.80 4.95
CA ASN A 283 4.25 -21.26 6.05
C ASN A 283 4.45 -20.20 7.14
N HIS A 284 3.41 -19.40 7.41
CA HIS A 284 3.41 -18.24 8.31
C HIS A 284 4.00 -18.56 9.68
N PHE A 285 3.74 -19.76 10.19
CA PHE A 285 4.20 -20.20 11.51
C PHE A 285 5.62 -20.71 11.55
N SER A 286 6.30 -20.91 10.41
CA SER A 286 7.66 -21.45 10.44
C SER A 286 8.64 -20.41 10.99
N ARG A 287 9.66 -20.87 11.72
CA ARG A 287 10.69 -20.00 12.31
C ARG A 287 11.25 -18.95 11.34
N ARG A 288 11.54 -19.35 10.10
CA ARG A 288 12.04 -18.45 9.06
C ARG A 288 11.05 -17.33 8.74
N HIS A 289 9.76 -17.63 8.65
CA HIS A 289 8.73 -16.64 8.32
C HIS A 289 8.34 -15.79 9.53
N ILE A 290 8.45 -16.33 10.75
CA ILE A 290 8.38 -15.53 11.99
C ILE A 290 9.41 -14.41 11.93
N ASP A 291 10.69 -14.77 11.73
CA ASP A 291 11.80 -13.82 11.74
C ASP A 291 11.67 -12.81 10.59
N ARG A 292 11.26 -13.30 9.41
CA ARG A 292 11.07 -12.47 8.22
C ARG A 292 9.96 -11.43 8.39
N ASP A 293 8.78 -11.81 8.85
CA ASP A 293 7.64 -10.88 8.95
C ASP A 293 7.80 -9.89 10.11
N LEU A 294 8.39 -10.33 11.22
CA LEU A 294 8.81 -9.45 12.31
C LEU A 294 9.80 -8.39 11.81
N GLY A 295 10.83 -8.83 11.09
CA GLY A 295 11.84 -7.93 10.53
C GLY A 295 11.27 -6.97 9.50
N LYS A 296 10.34 -7.46 8.66
CA LYS A 296 9.64 -6.65 7.66
C LYS A 296 8.77 -5.55 8.31
N ALA A 297 7.96 -5.89 9.30
CA ALA A 297 7.16 -4.92 10.04
C ALA A 297 8.03 -3.90 10.76
N TRP A 298 9.09 -4.36 11.43
CA TRP A 298 10.04 -3.49 12.11
C TRP A 298 10.72 -2.52 11.13
N ALA A 299 11.18 -3.01 9.98
CA ALA A 299 11.83 -2.20 8.96
C ALA A 299 10.91 -1.08 8.44
N ALA A 300 9.63 -1.37 8.23
CA ALA A 300 8.65 -0.38 7.81
C ALA A 300 8.41 0.65 8.91
N PHE A 301 8.15 0.19 10.13
CA PHE A 301 7.84 1.05 11.28
C PHE A 301 9.03 1.92 11.68
N ALA A 302 10.27 1.42 11.58
CA ALA A 302 11.48 2.19 11.89
C ALA A 302 11.68 3.41 10.96
N LYS A 303 11.04 3.41 9.78
CA LYS A 303 11.06 4.54 8.83
C LYS A 303 9.74 5.25 8.73
N THR A 304 8.79 5.06 9.64
CA THR A 304 7.49 5.71 9.53
C THR A 304 7.59 7.24 9.46
N GLY A 305 8.53 7.88 10.16
CA GLY A 305 8.56 9.34 10.30
C GLY A 305 7.43 9.95 11.17
N HIS A 306 6.47 9.14 11.62
CA HIS A 306 5.33 9.51 12.45
C HIS A 306 5.32 8.75 13.77
N ASP A 307 4.78 9.36 14.83
CA ASP A 307 4.69 8.69 16.13
C ASP A 307 3.44 7.80 16.29
N ILE A 308 2.49 7.91 15.37
CA ILE A 308 1.30 7.06 15.29
C ILE A 308 1.23 6.40 13.92
N ILE A 309 1.23 5.06 13.92
CA ILE A 309 1.08 4.23 12.73
C ILE A 309 -0.28 3.56 12.79
N VAL A 310 -1.00 3.55 11.66
CA VAL A 310 -2.21 2.74 11.50
C VAL A 310 -1.98 1.56 10.57
N THR A 311 -2.46 0.40 11.00
CA THR A 311 -2.35 -0.90 10.32
C THR A 311 -3.62 -1.73 10.55
N GLY A 312 -3.54 -3.04 10.30
CA GLY A 312 -4.61 -4.00 10.57
C GLY A 312 -4.19 -5.42 10.22
N ASN A 313 -5.12 -6.15 9.63
CA ASN A 313 -5.02 -7.58 9.26
C ASN A 313 -4.01 -7.86 8.11
N TRP A 314 -2.79 -7.32 8.20
CA TRP A 314 -1.69 -7.46 7.25
C TRP A 314 -1.40 -8.94 6.95
N GLY A 315 -1.49 -9.32 5.67
CA GLY A 315 -1.24 -10.69 5.22
C GLY A 315 -2.28 -11.73 5.65
N CYS A 316 -3.44 -11.33 6.18
CA CYS A 316 -4.46 -12.27 6.68
C CYS A 316 -5.59 -12.57 5.68
N GLY A 317 -5.78 -11.72 4.66
CA GLY A 317 -6.79 -11.90 3.61
C GLY A 317 -6.36 -12.94 2.58
N VAL A 318 -6.09 -12.49 1.35
CA VAL A 318 -5.66 -13.36 0.23
C VAL A 318 -4.44 -14.22 0.58
N PHE A 319 -3.56 -13.75 1.45
CA PHE A 319 -2.34 -14.46 1.87
C PHE A 319 -2.55 -15.45 3.02
N GLY A 320 -3.75 -15.51 3.61
CA GLY A 320 -4.16 -16.58 4.53
C GLY A 320 -3.40 -16.65 5.87
N GLY A 321 -2.76 -15.58 6.31
CA GLY A 321 -2.15 -15.48 7.64
C GLY A 321 -3.18 -15.48 8.76
N ASP A 322 -2.80 -15.98 9.95
CA ASP A 322 -3.64 -15.91 11.14
C ASP A 322 -3.65 -14.47 11.72
N PRO A 323 -4.82 -13.83 11.93
CA PRO A 323 -4.89 -12.45 12.41
C PRO A 323 -4.24 -12.21 13.77
N ILE A 324 -4.35 -13.14 14.72
CA ILE A 324 -3.75 -12.98 16.05
C ILE A 324 -2.24 -13.10 15.94
N PHE A 325 -1.76 -14.02 15.11
CA PHE A 325 -0.33 -14.19 14.85
C PHE A 325 0.30 -12.96 14.21
N LYS A 326 -0.31 -12.45 13.13
CA LYS A 326 0.16 -11.24 12.42
C LYS A 326 0.03 -9.98 13.30
N PHE A 327 -0.99 -9.91 14.14
CA PHE A 327 -1.12 -8.86 15.15
C PHE A 327 0.06 -8.87 16.12
N LEU A 328 0.39 -10.02 16.71
CA LEU A 328 1.52 -10.14 17.65
C LEU A 328 2.86 -9.78 17.01
N GLN A 329 3.08 -10.13 15.74
CA GLN A 329 4.28 -9.72 15.02
C GLN A 329 4.40 -8.20 14.89
N GLN A 330 3.30 -7.53 14.54
CA GLN A 330 3.27 -6.06 14.44
C GLN A 330 3.42 -5.38 15.81
N VAL A 331 2.78 -5.92 16.86
CA VAL A 331 2.95 -5.44 18.24
C VAL A 331 4.41 -5.58 18.69
N CYS A 332 5.05 -6.72 18.44
CA CYS A 332 6.46 -6.93 18.76
C CYS A 332 7.38 -5.93 18.03
N ALA A 333 7.15 -5.71 16.73
CA ALA A 333 7.91 -4.76 15.93
C ALA A 333 7.76 -3.31 16.46
N ALA A 334 6.53 -2.86 16.71
CA ALA A 334 6.26 -1.53 17.23
C ALA A 334 6.80 -1.32 18.66
N SER A 335 6.72 -2.35 19.51
CA SER A 335 7.15 -2.28 20.91
C SER A 335 8.65 -1.98 21.05
N ILE A 336 9.50 -2.52 20.16
CA ILE A 336 10.95 -2.25 20.18
C ILE A 336 11.24 -0.80 19.75
N LEU A 337 10.38 -0.21 18.92
CA LEU A 337 10.55 1.11 18.34
C LEU A 337 9.91 2.21 19.20
N VAL A 338 9.88 2.03 20.52
CA VAL A 338 9.11 2.86 21.45
C VAL A 338 9.45 4.36 21.41
N ASP A 339 10.68 4.70 21.02
CA ASP A 339 11.15 6.09 20.90
C ASP A 339 10.74 6.74 19.56
N ILE A 340 10.28 5.93 18.60
CA ILE A 340 9.83 6.36 17.27
C ILE A 340 8.30 6.24 17.18
N VAL A 341 7.75 5.08 17.53
CA VAL A 341 6.33 4.74 17.46
C VAL A 341 5.74 4.79 18.86
N LYS A 342 5.00 5.86 19.16
CA LYS A 342 4.30 6.03 20.43
C LYS A 342 3.02 5.20 20.50
N ARG A 343 2.32 5.04 19.37
CA ARG A 343 1.07 4.27 19.30
C ARG A 343 0.94 3.51 17.98
N LEU A 344 0.50 2.25 18.07
CA LEU A 344 0.07 1.45 16.92
C LEU A 344 -1.46 1.32 16.94
N ASP A 345 -2.10 1.83 15.91
CA ASP A 345 -3.55 1.81 15.73
C ASP A 345 -3.89 0.65 14.80
N TYR A 346 -4.59 -0.36 15.31
CA TYR A 346 -4.87 -1.62 14.63
C TYR A 346 -6.36 -1.74 14.29
N SER A 347 -6.68 -1.59 13.01
CA SER A 347 -8.03 -1.83 12.48
C SER A 347 -8.26 -3.32 12.27
N THR A 348 -9.37 -3.82 12.83
CA THR A 348 -9.88 -5.17 12.58
C THR A 348 -10.91 -5.23 11.45
N TYR A 349 -11.25 -4.07 10.87
CA TYR A 349 -12.12 -3.90 9.71
C TYR A 349 -13.45 -4.66 9.79
N GLY A 350 -14.35 -4.18 10.64
CA GLY A 350 -15.71 -4.70 10.84
C GLY A 350 -15.78 -5.95 11.72
N ASP A 351 -14.65 -6.49 12.20
CA ASP A 351 -14.62 -7.67 13.06
C ASP A 351 -14.54 -7.30 14.55
N ASP A 352 -15.69 -6.95 15.13
CA ASP A 352 -15.83 -6.64 16.56
C ASP A 352 -15.37 -7.78 17.48
N ARG A 353 -15.51 -9.03 17.01
CA ARG A 353 -15.11 -10.21 17.77
C ARG A 353 -13.59 -10.31 17.82
N LEU A 354 -12.90 -10.08 16.71
CA LEU A 354 -11.45 -9.98 16.67
C LEU A 354 -10.98 -8.79 17.50
N MET A 355 -11.59 -7.60 17.35
CA MET A 355 -11.26 -6.43 18.17
C MET A 355 -11.29 -6.77 19.67
N SER A 356 -12.38 -7.39 20.13
CA SER A 356 -12.56 -7.76 21.54
C SER A 356 -11.48 -8.74 22.02
N LYS A 357 -11.16 -9.75 21.18
CA LYS A 357 -10.10 -10.72 21.47
C LYS A 357 -8.72 -10.08 21.55
N LEU A 358 -8.38 -9.20 20.61
CA LEU A 358 -7.07 -8.55 20.58
C LEU A 358 -6.89 -7.57 21.75
N LYS A 359 -7.96 -6.84 22.13
CA LYS A 359 -7.96 -6.01 23.34
C LYS A 359 -7.71 -6.82 24.60
N ASP A 360 -8.40 -7.96 24.75
CA ASP A 360 -8.20 -8.86 25.88
C ASP A 360 -6.78 -9.45 25.91
N LEU A 361 -6.27 -9.86 24.75
CA LEU A 361 -4.90 -10.34 24.60
C LEU A 361 -3.87 -9.28 25.06
N MET A 362 -4.01 -8.03 24.62
CA MET A 362 -3.12 -6.95 25.05
C MET A 362 -3.16 -6.70 26.56
N LYS A 363 -4.36 -6.69 27.17
CA LYS A 363 -4.53 -6.59 28.63
C LYS A 363 -3.82 -7.70 29.37
N GLN A 364 -3.94 -8.94 28.87
CA GLN A 364 -3.29 -10.09 29.49
C GLN A 364 -1.76 -10.04 29.36
N LEU A 365 -1.24 -9.66 28.19
CA LEU A 365 0.20 -9.50 27.95
C LEU A 365 0.80 -8.45 28.90
N ASP A 366 0.18 -7.28 29.01
CA ASP A 366 0.64 -6.18 29.86
C ASP A 366 0.54 -6.54 31.36
N LYS A 367 -0.62 -7.05 31.80
CA LYS A 367 -0.83 -7.50 33.19
C LYS A 367 0.18 -8.55 33.64
N LYS A 368 0.55 -9.48 32.74
CA LYS A 368 1.55 -10.52 33.00
C LYS A 368 2.99 -10.07 32.68
N LYS A 369 3.20 -8.79 32.35
CA LYS A 369 4.49 -8.18 32.04
C LYS A 369 5.27 -8.94 30.97
N LYS A 370 4.57 -9.44 29.95
CA LYS A 370 5.19 -10.17 28.85
C LYS A 370 6.08 -9.24 28.04
N THR A 371 7.28 -9.71 27.75
CA THR A 371 8.22 -9.00 26.89
C THR A 371 8.07 -9.43 25.42
N VAL A 372 8.68 -8.66 24.52
CA VAL A 372 8.81 -9.07 23.11
C VAL A 372 9.50 -10.43 22.99
N ALA A 373 10.55 -10.67 23.79
CA ALA A 373 11.24 -11.95 23.84
C ALA A 373 10.32 -13.10 24.27
N ASP A 374 9.42 -12.90 25.24
CA ASP A 374 8.47 -13.93 25.67
C ASP A 374 7.49 -14.31 24.56
N VAL A 375 6.89 -13.32 23.91
CA VAL A 375 5.94 -13.54 22.80
C VAL A 375 6.63 -14.19 21.61
N TYR A 376 7.84 -13.73 21.29
CA TYR A 376 8.65 -14.34 20.25
C TYR A 376 8.96 -15.81 20.54
N GLN A 377 9.42 -16.14 21.75
CA GLN A 377 9.69 -17.52 22.13
C GLN A 377 8.43 -18.39 22.10
N MET A 378 7.26 -17.83 22.46
CA MET A 378 5.97 -18.52 22.33
C MET A 378 5.66 -18.87 20.87
N MET A 379 5.80 -17.92 19.94
CA MET A 379 5.58 -18.17 18.51
C MET A 379 6.53 -19.24 17.97
N VAL A 380 7.77 -19.27 18.46
CA VAL A 380 8.78 -20.23 18.04
C VAL A 380 8.48 -21.63 18.57
N LYS A 381 8.07 -21.77 19.84
CA LYS A 381 7.61 -23.05 20.40
C LYS A 381 6.37 -23.56 19.65
N TYR A 382 5.46 -22.67 19.27
CA TYR A 382 4.31 -23.02 18.43
C TYR A 382 4.73 -23.51 17.03
N SER A 383 5.77 -22.91 16.43
CA SER A 383 6.37 -23.41 15.19
C SER A 383 6.83 -24.86 15.35
N GLU A 384 7.48 -25.19 16.47
CA GLU A 384 8.09 -26.50 16.73
C GLU A 384 7.06 -27.60 17.06
N ASN A 385 5.88 -27.25 17.59
CA ASN A 385 4.84 -28.22 17.95
C ASN A 385 4.29 -29.03 16.76
N GLU A 386 4.38 -28.51 15.53
CA GLU A 386 4.01 -29.25 14.31
C GLU A 386 4.94 -30.44 14.03
N ILE A 387 6.17 -30.42 14.56
CA ILE A 387 7.15 -31.50 14.42
C ILE A 387 6.87 -32.62 15.43
N MET A 388 6.19 -32.31 16.55
CA MET A 388 6.04 -33.20 17.70
C MET A 388 4.62 -33.80 17.85
N CYS A 389 3.59 -33.19 17.28
CA CYS A 389 2.19 -33.64 17.37
C CYS A 389 1.58 -33.79 15.96
N SER A 390 0.78 -34.83 15.75
CA SER A 390 0.14 -35.18 14.46
C SER A 390 -0.76 -34.08 13.86
N SER A 391 -1.08 -33.03 14.64
CA SER A 391 -1.73 -31.80 14.18
C SER A 391 -1.34 -30.62 15.09
N ARG A 392 -1.17 -29.42 14.50
CA ARG A 392 -0.88 -28.18 15.24
C ARG A 392 -2.18 -27.64 15.88
N PRO A 393 -2.18 -27.27 17.18
CA PRO A 393 -3.37 -26.69 17.81
C PRO A 393 -3.74 -25.36 17.16
N VAL A 394 -5.00 -24.94 17.25
CA VAL A 394 -5.41 -23.60 16.77
C VAL A 394 -4.63 -22.53 17.54
N PHE A 395 -4.02 -21.57 16.83
CA PHE A 395 -3.10 -20.61 17.43
C PHE A 395 -3.71 -19.83 18.60
N SER A 396 -4.97 -19.38 18.45
CA SER A 396 -5.69 -18.67 19.53
C SER A 396 -5.82 -19.49 20.82
N TYR A 397 -6.03 -20.80 20.70
CA TYR A 397 -6.11 -21.70 21.85
C TYR A 397 -4.74 -21.85 22.51
N TYR A 398 -3.70 -22.03 21.69
CA TYR A 398 -2.32 -22.14 22.17
C TYR A 398 -1.86 -20.90 22.95
N VAL A 399 -2.20 -19.70 22.45
CA VAL A 399 -1.88 -18.44 23.15
C VAL A 399 -2.59 -18.37 24.51
N ASN A 400 -3.86 -18.77 24.59
CA ASN A 400 -4.60 -18.79 25.85
C ASN A 400 -3.98 -19.75 26.87
N GLU A 401 -3.64 -20.98 26.45
CA GLU A 401 -2.95 -21.95 27.31
C GLU A 401 -1.61 -21.41 27.79
N TRP A 402 -0.83 -20.80 26.90
CA TRP A 402 0.46 -20.18 27.24
C TRP A 402 0.32 -19.04 28.25
N LEU A 403 -0.72 -18.21 28.13
CA LEU A 403 -1.02 -17.15 29.10
C LEU A 403 -1.46 -17.72 30.45
N ASN A 404 -2.20 -18.83 30.47
CA ASN A 404 -2.72 -19.46 31.70
C ASN A 404 -1.70 -20.33 32.44
N ALA A 405 -0.69 -20.86 31.74
CA ALA A 405 0.34 -21.72 32.32
C ALA A 405 1.36 -20.99 33.23
N MET A 406 1.19 -19.67 33.44
CA MET A 406 2.04 -18.84 34.32
C MET A 406 1.24 -18.14 35.40
#